data_AF-A0AAE4T1B0-F1
#
_entry.id   AF-A0AAE4T1B0-F1
#
_cell.length_a   1.000
_cell.length_b   1.000
_cell.length_c   1.000
_cell.angle_alpha   90.00
_cell.angle_beta   90.00
_cell.angle_gamma   90.00
#
_symmetry.space_group_name_H-M   'P 1'
#
loop_
_entity.id
_entity.type
_entity.pdbx_description
1 polymer ?
#
loop_
_entity_poly.entity_id
_entity_poly.type
_entity_poly.pdbx_seq_one_letter_code
_entity_poly.pdbx_strand_id
1 'polypeptide(L)'
;MKLEKITLRDELFWKAGVAYLVLSVVLLAVEVVGRGTLFSLPNVFAGAVFIVMANRFRAAKLECSGRTFFIIPDYSTSSVILKDSSGQVLLKRPFPLFEAEEIETPCGTLKIQAINHRFGKIELIIWEKNKKITLP
;
A
#
# COMPACT_ATOMS: atom_id res chain seq x y z
N MET A 1 18.13 14.46 4.43
CA MET A 1 17.15 13.47 3.94
C MET A 1 16.25 13.12 5.12
N LYS A 2 14.95 12.94 4.86
CA LYS A 2 13.95 12.67 5.90
C LYS A 2 13.16 11.44 5.50
N LEU A 3 13.35 10.34 6.24
CA LEU A 3 12.59 9.12 6.07
C LEU A 3 11.41 9.07 7.05
N GLU A 4 10.19 8.90 6.55
CA GLU A 4 8.95 8.81 7.35
C GLU A 4 8.06 7.67 6.88
N LYS A 5 7.40 7.01 7.83
CA LYS A 5 6.41 5.97 7.51
C LYS A 5 5.09 6.64 7.22
N ILE A 6 4.51 6.34 6.07
CA ILE A 6 3.21 6.86 5.66
C ILE A 6 2.27 5.72 5.26
N THR A 7 0.98 6.00 5.34
CA THR A 7 -0.06 5.17 4.73
C THR A 7 -0.35 5.73 3.35
N LEU A 8 -0.25 4.88 2.33
CA LEU A 8 -0.71 5.20 0.98
C LEU A 8 -2.12 4.64 0.82
N ARG A 9 -3.01 5.45 0.26
CA ARG A 9 -4.33 4.99 -0.14
C ARG A 9 -4.24 4.44 -1.56
N ASP A 10 -4.53 3.16 -1.73
CA ASP A 10 -4.67 2.58 -3.06
C ASP A 10 -5.97 3.06 -3.71
N GLU A 11 -5.84 3.83 -4.80
CA GLU A 11 -7.01 4.42 -5.47
C GLU A 11 -7.90 3.38 -6.14
N LEU A 12 -7.33 2.26 -6.62
CA LEU A 12 -8.11 1.24 -7.30
C LEU A 12 -9.06 0.56 -6.31
N PHE A 13 -8.51 0.13 -5.16
CA PHE A 13 -9.32 -0.43 -4.08
C PHE A 13 -10.28 0.58 -3.49
N TRP A 14 -9.88 1.85 -3.38
CA TRP A 14 -10.78 2.91 -2.92
C TRP A 14 -11.97 3.09 -3.87
N LYS A 15 -11.73 3.23 -5.18
CA LYS A 15 -12.78 3.39 -6.20
C LYS A 15 -13.69 2.17 -6.24
N ALA A 16 -13.13 0.96 -6.19
CA ALA A 16 -13.91 -0.26 -6.12
C ALA A 16 -14.80 -0.29 -4.86
N GLY A 17 -14.25 0.01 -3.68
CA GLY A 17 -15.00 0.04 -2.44
C GLY A 17 -16.15 1.04 -2.47
N VAL A 18 -15.91 2.25 -2.97
CA VAL A 18 -16.97 3.27 -3.17
C VAL A 18 -18.03 2.78 -4.15
N ALA A 19 -17.65 2.15 -5.26
CA ALA A 19 -18.60 1.63 -6.24
C ALA A 19 -19.53 0.56 -5.64
N TYR A 20 -19.00 -0.38 -4.86
CA TYR A 20 -19.81 -1.38 -4.15
C TYR A 20 -20.77 -0.76 -3.13
N LEU A 21 -20.35 0.28 -2.41
CA LEU A 21 -21.21 1.00 -1.48
C LEU A 21 -22.34 1.75 -2.21
N VAL A 22 -22.04 2.43 -3.31
CA VAL A 22 -23.05 3.12 -4.14
C VAL A 22 -24.06 2.11 -4.69
N LEU A 23 -23.59 0.98 -5.22
CA LEU A 23 -24.46 -0.10 -5.71
C LEU A 23 -25.37 -0.63 -4.58
N SER A 24 -24.83 -0.76 -3.36
CA SER A 24 -25.60 -1.20 -2.19
C SER A 24 -26.75 -0.26 -1.87
N VAL A 25 -26.53 1.06 -1.94
CA VAL A 25 -27.57 2.07 -1.71
C VAL A 25 -28.66 2.00 -2.79
N VAL A 26 -28.28 1.82 -4.05
CA VAL A 26 -29.23 1.68 -5.16
C VAL A 26 -30.08 0.42 -5.00
N LEU A 27 -29.46 -0.72 -4.69
CA LEU A 27 -30.17 -1.98 -4.47
C LEU A 27 -31.11 -1.90 -3.27
N LEU A 28 -30.66 -1.30 -2.16
CA LEU A 28 -31.50 -1.07 -0.99
C LEU A 28 -32.72 -0.21 -1.35
N ALA A 29 -32.54 0.86 -2.13
CA ALA A 29 -33.65 1.70 -2.56
C ALA A 29 -34.68 0.93 -3.40
N VAL A 30 -34.22 0.07 -4.32
CA VAL A 30 -35.10 -0.79 -5.13
C VAL A 30 -35.83 -1.81 -4.25
N GLU A 31 -35.17 -2.38 -3.25
CA GLU A 31 -35.77 -3.33 -2.30
C GLU A 31 -36.88 -2.70 -1.46
N VAL A 32 -36.65 -1.49 -0.93
CA VAL A 32 -37.66 -0.76 -0.16
C VAL A 32 -38.93 -0.52 -0.99
N VAL A 33 -38.79 -0.23 -2.29
CA VAL A 33 -39.92 -0.01 -3.19
C VAL A 33 -40.58 -1.33 -3.61
N GLY A 34 -39.80 -2.40 -3.81
CA GLY A 34 -40.27 -3.68 -4.36
C GLY A 34 -40.77 -4.73 -3.35
N ARG A 35 -40.65 -4.49 -2.03
CA ARG A 35 -40.94 -5.49 -0.95
C ARG A 35 -40.24 -6.84 -1.15
N GLY A 36 -39.04 -6.82 -1.74
CA GLY A 36 -38.21 -8.02 -1.95
C GLY A 36 -37.17 -8.21 -0.85
N THR A 37 -36.78 -9.46 -0.59
CA THR A 37 -35.70 -9.88 0.32
C THR A 37 -34.39 -10.12 -0.42
N LEU A 38 -33.92 -9.16 -1.20
CA LEU A 38 -32.58 -9.26 -1.78
C LEU A 38 -31.57 -8.60 -0.85
N PHE A 39 -30.37 -9.16 -0.85
CA PHE A 39 -29.36 -9.00 0.18
C PHE A 39 -28.44 -7.83 -0.21
N SER A 40 -28.63 -6.63 0.35
CA SER A 40 -27.65 -5.52 0.21
C SER A 40 -26.39 -5.72 1.07
N LEU A 41 -26.49 -6.53 2.12
CA LEU A 41 -25.40 -6.83 3.06
C LEU A 41 -24.09 -7.30 2.40
N PRO A 42 -24.07 -8.26 1.46
CA PRO A 42 -22.84 -8.73 0.83
C PRO A 42 -22.08 -7.63 0.07
N ASN A 43 -22.78 -6.70 -0.58
CA ASN A 43 -22.15 -5.58 -1.28
C ASN A 43 -21.60 -4.53 -0.31
N VAL A 44 -22.28 -4.30 0.82
CA VAL A 44 -21.75 -3.45 1.90
C VAL A 44 -20.49 -4.08 2.49
N PHE A 45 -20.49 -5.40 2.74
CA PHE A 45 -19.32 -6.13 3.21
C PHE A 45 -18.17 -6.05 2.20
N ALA A 46 -18.43 -6.29 0.92
CA ALA A 46 -17.42 -6.16 -0.13
C ALA A 46 -16.84 -4.74 -0.18
N GLY A 47 -17.70 -3.71 -0.16
CA GLY A 47 -17.29 -2.31 -0.14
C GLY A 47 -16.41 -1.97 1.05
N ALA A 48 -16.79 -2.43 2.25
CA ALA A 48 -16.01 -2.25 3.47
C ALA A 48 -14.63 -2.93 3.38
N VAL A 49 -14.57 -4.18 2.89
CA VAL A 49 -13.30 -4.91 2.69
C VAL A 49 -12.37 -4.15 1.74
N PHE A 50 -12.90 -3.64 0.64
CA PHE A 50 -12.12 -2.86 -0.32
C PHE A 50 -11.60 -1.55 0.27
N ILE A 51 -12.41 -0.82 1.04
CA ILE A 51 -11.97 0.40 1.74
C ILE A 51 -10.87 0.10 2.77
N VAL A 52 -11.02 -0.99 3.53
CA VAL A 52 -9.99 -1.42 4.50
C VAL A 52 -8.69 -1.75 3.77
N MET A 53 -8.76 -2.51 2.67
CA MET A 53 -7.58 -2.83 1.87
C MET A 53 -6.94 -1.58 1.26
N ALA A 54 -7.73 -0.62 0.80
CA ALA A 54 -7.24 0.63 0.24
C ALA A 54 -6.31 1.39 1.21
N ASN A 55 -6.56 1.30 2.52
CA ASN A 55 -5.81 2.01 3.55
C ASN A 55 -4.74 1.16 4.25
N ARG A 56 -4.49 -0.07 3.78
CA ARG A 56 -3.53 -0.98 4.42
C ARG A 56 -2.10 -0.77 3.92
N PHE A 57 -1.92 -0.16 2.75
CA PHE A 57 -0.62 0.00 2.13
C PHE A 57 0.24 0.98 2.91
N ARG A 58 1.40 0.51 3.36
CA ARG A 58 2.39 1.32 4.07
C ARG A 58 3.60 1.50 3.17
N ALA A 59 4.10 2.73 3.14
CA ALA A 59 5.29 3.08 2.40
C ALA A 59 6.23 3.90 3.28
N ALA A 60 7.50 3.97 2.89
CA ALA A 60 8.41 4.94 3.44
C ALA A 60 8.51 6.14 2.48
N LYS A 61 8.17 7.33 2.99
CA LYS A 61 8.35 8.61 2.34
C LYS A 61 9.77 9.08 2.56
N LEU A 62 10.43 9.47 1.47
CA LEU A 62 11.79 9.97 1.44
C LEU A 62 11.76 11.40 0.91
N GLU A 63 12.13 12.37 1.73
CA GLU A 63 12.24 13.77 1.31
C GLU A 63 13.70 14.23 1.29
N CYS A 64 14.11 14.80 0.17
CA CYS A 64 15.41 15.45 0.02
C CYS A 64 15.33 16.56 -1.04
N SER A 65 16.08 17.64 -0.87
CA SER A 65 16.24 18.70 -1.89
C SER A 65 14.92 19.21 -2.49
N GLY A 66 13.85 19.29 -1.68
CA GLY A 66 12.52 19.71 -2.11
C GLY A 66 11.73 18.68 -2.95
N ARG A 67 12.26 17.47 -3.17
CA ARG A 67 11.60 16.36 -3.86
C ARG A 67 11.15 15.29 -2.88
N THR A 68 10.05 14.62 -3.23
CA THR A 68 9.48 13.52 -2.45
C THR A 68 9.53 12.23 -3.28
N PHE A 69 9.99 11.16 -2.65
CA PHE A 69 9.98 9.81 -3.20
C PHE A 69 9.30 8.84 -2.22
N PHE A 70 8.81 7.73 -2.75
CA PHE A 70 8.08 6.71 -2.00
C PHE A 70 8.71 5.34 -2.24
N ILE A 71 9.05 4.67 -1.16
CA ILE A 71 9.50 3.27 -1.16
C ILE A 71 8.30 2.41 -0.77
N ILE A 72 7.82 1.64 -1.72
CA ILE A 72 6.59 0.87 -1.63
C ILE A 72 6.93 -0.62 -1.76
N PRO A 73 6.58 -1.44 -0.76
CA PRO A 73 6.64 -2.89 -0.91
C PRO A 73 5.51 -3.37 -1.81
N ASP A 74 5.85 -4.06 -2.89
CA ASP A 74 4.93 -4.79 -3.75
C ASP A 74 5.01 -6.28 -3.40
N TYR A 75 4.13 -6.71 -2.52
CA TYR A 75 4.04 -8.09 -2.06
C TYR A 75 3.60 -9.06 -3.16
N SER A 76 2.90 -8.59 -4.21
CA SER A 76 2.44 -9.45 -5.30
C SER A 76 3.60 -9.94 -6.16
N THR A 77 4.58 -9.06 -6.39
CA THR A 77 5.78 -9.40 -7.16
C THR A 77 7.02 -9.58 -6.29
N SER A 78 6.84 -9.63 -4.95
CA SER A 78 7.92 -9.72 -3.96
C SER A 78 9.06 -8.73 -4.23
N SER A 79 8.71 -7.47 -4.46
CA SER A 79 9.66 -6.44 -4.90
C SER A 79 9.46 -5.11 -4.16
N VAL A 80 10.54 -4.34 -4.01
CA VAL A 80 10.49 -2.95 -3.57
C VAL A 80 10.45 -2.05 -4.79
N ILE A 81 9.53 -1.09 -4.78
CA ILE A 81 9.38 -0.08 -5.82
C ILE A 81 9.72 1.29 -5.23
N LEU A 82 10.62 2.02 -5.88
CA LEU A 82 10.85 3.44 -5.65
C LEU A 82 10.05 4.24 -6.68
N LYS A 83 9.13 5.07 -6.20
CA LYS A 83 8.38 6.03 -7.03
C LYS A 83 8.71 7.46 -6.64
N ASP A 84 8.58 8.38 -7.57
CA ASP A 84 8.58 9.81 -7.25
C ASP A 84 7.16 10.30 -6.87
N SER A 85 7.02 11.60 -6.62
CA SER A 85 5.73 12.24 -6.36
C SER A 85 4.78 12.27 -7.55
N SER A 86 5.27 12.08 -8.78
CA SER A 86 4.43 12.02 -10.00
C SER A 86 3.87 10.61 -10.25
N GLY A 87 4.35 9.61 -9.50
CA GLY A 87 3.97 8.21 -9.64
C GLY A 87 4.87 7.43 -10.62
N GLN A 88 5.89 8.07 -11.17
CA GLN A 88 6.88 7.43 -12.04
C GLN A 88 7.74 6.46 -11.22
N VAL A 89 7.86 5.23 -11.72
CA VAL A 89 8.73 4.21 -11.13
C VAL A 89 10.18 4.50 -11.53
N LEU A 90 11.01 4.79 -10.55
CA LEU A 90 12.44 5.05 -10.74
C LEU A 90 13.28 3.77 -10.60
N LEU A 91 12.87 2.89 -9.69
CA LEU A 91 13.58 1.65 -9.42
C LEU A 91 12.57 0.57 -9.01
N LYS A 92 12.75 -0.65 -9.52
CA LYS A 92 12.06 -1.85 -9.05
C LYS A 92 13.10 -2.94 -8.80
N ARG A 93 13.16 -3.46 -7.58
CA ARG A 93 14.12 -4.50 -7.18
C ARG A 93 13.40 -5.60 -6.41
N PRO A 94 13.80 -6.88 -6.56
CA PRO A 94 13.25 -7.96 -5.73
C PRO A 94 13.54 -7.71 -4.25
N PHE A 95 12.76 -8.33 -3.36
CA PHE A 95 13.00 -8.26 -1.94
C PHE A 95 14.36 -8.89 -1.58
N PRO A 96 15.24 -8.16 -0.86
CA PRO A 96 16.48 -8.71 -0.37
C PRO A 96 16.19 -9.62 0.85
N LEU A 97 15.93 -10.91 0.58
CA LEU A 97 15.48 -11.91 1.57
C LEU A 97 16.61 -12.52 2.40
N PHE A 98 17.84 -12.52 1.87
CA PHE A 98 18.98 -13.21 2.50
C PHE A 98 19.86 -12.24 3.28
N GLU A 99 20.31 -11.17 2.63
CA GLU A 99 21.16 -10.13 3.23
C GLU A 99 20.54 -8.76 3.00
N ALA A 100 20.96 -7.80 3.82
CA ALA A 100 20.53 -6.42 3.66
C ALA A 100 21.28 -5.76 2.50
N GLU A 101 20.55 -5.32 1.48
CA GLU A 101 21.09 -4.69 0.29
C GLU A 101 21.10 -3.16 0.42
N GLU A 102 22.14 -2.54 -0.13
CA GLU A 102 22.19 -1.08 -0.29
C GLU A 102 21.64 -0.70 -1.65
N ILE A 103 20.64 0.19 -1.66
CA ILE A 103 20.08 0.77 -2.86
C ILE A 103 20.50 2.23 -2.96
N GLU A 104 20.96 2.63 -4.15
CA GLU A 104 21.17 4.03 -4.47
C GLU A 104 19.83 4.68 -4.81
N THR A 105 19.52 5.78 -4.13
CA THR A 105 18.36 6.62 -4.43
C THR A 105 18.82 8.03 -4.78
N PRO A 106 17.96 8.86 -5.41
CA PRO A 106 18.28 10.26 -5.67
C PRO A 106 18.60 11.10 -4.41
N CYS A 107 18.23 10.59 -3.22
CA CYS A 107 18.51 11.24 -1.95
C CYS A 107 19.76 10.70 -1.22
N GLY A 108 20.41 9.68 -1.78
CA GLY A 108 21.54 8.97 -1.19
C GLY A 108 21.29 7.46 -1.07
N THR A 109 22.19 6.77 -0.39
CA THR A 109 22.12 5.31 -0.20
C THR A 109 21.20 4.95 0.95
N LEU A 110 20.34 3.95 0.74
CA LEU A 110 19.49 3.36 1.76
C LEU A 110 19.79 1.87 1.86
N LYS A 111 19.74 1.32 3.07
CA LYS A 111 19.85 -0.11 3.27
C LYS A 111 18.47 -0.72 3.44
N ILE A 112 18.19 -1.83 2.77
CA ILE A 112 16.89 -2.50 2.79
C ILE A 112 17.10 -3.99 3.07
N GLN A 113 16.25 -4.56 3.91
CA GLN A 113 16.20 -6.00 4.16
C GLN A 113 14.74 -6.43 4.26
N ALA A 114 14.40 -7.53 3.63
CA ALA A 114 13.13 -8.20 3.84
C ALA A 114 13.32 -9.33 4.86
N ILE A 115 12.57 -9.30 5.95
CA ILE A 115 12.51 -10.38 6.94
C ILE A 115 11.26 -11.20 6.68
N ASN A 116 11.45 -12.47 6.37
CA ASN A 116 10.36 -13.43 6.29
C ASN A 116 10.07 -14.00 7.69
N HIS A 117 8.82 -13.91 8.12
CA HIS A 117 8.33 -14.42 9.40
C HIS A 117 7.57 -15.74 9.20
N ARG A 118 7.23 -16.40 10.32
CA ARG A 118 6.34 -17.56 10.29
C ARG A 118 4.99 -17.17 9.65
N PHE A 119 4.38 -18.11 8.93
CA PHE A 119 3.12 -17.92 8.19
C PHE A 119 3.19 -17.01 6.96
N GLY A 120 4.38 -16.82 6.37
CA GLY A 120 4.54 -16.11 5.09
C GLY A 120 4.36 -14.60 5.18
N LYS A 121 4.39 -14.04 6.40
CA LYS A 121 4.41 -12.59 6.61
C LYS A 121 5.80 -12.06 6.29
N ILE A 122 5.89 -11.08 5.41
CA ILE A 122 7.16 -10.41 5.06
C ILE A 122 7.15 -9.01 5.65
N GLU A 123 8.20 -8.65 6.37
CA GLU A 123 8.42 -7.28 6.85
C GLU A 123 9.60 -6.66 6.11
N LEU A 124 9.40 -5.47 5.56
CA LEU A 124 10.47 -4.71 4.93
C LEU A 124 11.06 -3.73 5.94
N ILE A 125 12.36 -3.85 6.19
CA ILE A 125 13.11 -2.94 7.02
C ILE A 125 13.97 -2.05 6.13
N ILE A 126 13.86 -0.74 6.36
CA ILE A 126 14.61 0.29 5.65
C ILE A 126 15.42 1.07 6.68
N TRP A 127 16.72 1.22 6.43
CA TRP A 127 17.63 2.01 7.24
C TRP A 127 18.15 3.22 6.48
N GLU A 128 18.08 4.38 7.13
CA GLU A 128 18.77 5.61 6.76
C GLU A 128 19.72 5.99 7.90
N LYS A 129 21.04 5.82 7.73
CA LYS A 129 22.06 6.15 8.75
C LYS A 129 21.74 5.58 10.15
N ASN A 130 21.03 6.34 10.99
CA ASN A 130 20.63 5.96 12.36
C ASN A 130 19.12 5.72 12.54
N LYS A 131 18.31 5.89 11.49
CA LYS A 131 16.85 5.75 11.53
C LYS A 131 16.43 4.45 10.84
N LYS A 132 15.64 3.65 11.54
CA LYS A 132 15.06 2.39 11.05
C LYS A 132 13.55 2.56 10.90
N ILE A 133 13.02 2.18 9.74
CA ILE A 133 11.57 2.07 9.51
C ILE A 133 11.24 0.64 9.13
N THR A 134 10.19 0.12 9.76
CA THR A 134 9.62 -1.19 9.43
C THR A 134 8.27 -1.01 8.75
N LEU A 135 8.13 -1.58 7.57
CA LEU A 135 6.89 -1.70 6.81
C LEU A 135 6.40 -3.15 6.90
N PRO A 136 5.16 -3.37 7.34
CA PRO A 136 4.55 -4.70 7.42
C PRO A 136 3.93 -5.13 6.10
#